data_AF-A0A919XSM1-F1
#
_entry.id   AF-A0A919XSM1-F1
#
_cell.length_a   1.000
_cell.length_b   1.000
_cell.length_c   1.000
_cell.angle_alpha   90.00
_cell.angle_beta   90.00
_cell.angle_gamma   90.00
#
_symmetry.space_group_name_H-M   'P 1'
#
loop_
_entity.id
_entity.type
_entity.pdbx_description
1 polymer ?
#
loop_
_entity_poly.entity_id
_entity_poly.type
_entity_poly.pdbx_seq_one_letter_code
_entity_poly.pdbx_strand_id
1 'polypeptide(L)'
;MDTGSHLLLGVTLGGLAMAVSDPGIGDPSSAVYGLFAAAIIGSNAPDFDSVIRIRGYESYLLHHRGFSHSLPMLAGWPILLTPLIAYLFQAWDHMLLLFLWTMAGVVFHVFLDFFNAYGVQCFRPISRKWFHADTIPIFDPVMFGLHLVALLLWLLGVMEAQAVFPLVYVLTFLFIGYRILVHRLMLQAIRRHYGVGGYSFLIPGWLPHRWGYVYETDQTYIAGSIRGSLLKEEILFQKGEQNDVVQVVMGSDGVRSFLAFAHRLHVSCQKLQTGYKVELRDVRFRHGEKLPFGMDIILDDHLQVTGNSLGWKKKLWEPPFT
;
A
#
# COMPACT_ATOMS: atom_id res chain seq x y z
N MET A 1 -3.08 -0.52 1.20
CA MET A 1 -3.77 -1.07 2.38
C MET A 1 -3.67 -2.60 2.34
N ASP A 2 -3.99 -3.31 3.43
CA ASP A 2 -4.09 -4.78 3.39
C ASP A 2 -5.42 -5.23 2.74
N THR A 3 -5.42 -6.47 2.26
CA THR A 3 -6.57 -7.10 1.59
C THR A 3 -7.81 -7.18 2.48
N GLY A 4 -7.66 -7.38 3.79
CA GLY A 4 -8.78 -7.47 4.72
C GLY A 4 -9.52 -6.13 4.86
N SER A 5 -8.76 -5.04 4.95
CA SER A 5 -9.32 -3.69 4.93
C SER A 5 -10.00 -3.37 3.60
N HIS A 6 -9.40 -3.72 2.45
CA HIS A 6 -10.02 -3.51 1.13
C HIS A 6 -11.33 -4.29 0.98
N LEU A 7 -11.41 -5.51 1.51
CA LEU A 7 -12.63 -6.30 1.54
C LEU A 7 -13.73 -5.62 2.37
N LEU A 8 -13.42 -5.22 3.60
CA LEU A 8 -14.38 -4.54 4.48
C LEU A 8 -14.89 -3.24 3.87
N LEU A 9 -13.98 -2.41 3.33
CA LEU A 9 -14.35 -1.17 2.67
C LEU A 9 -15.17 -1.43 1.40
N GLY A 10 -14.88 -2.51 0.66
CA GLY A 10 -15.69 -2.95 -0.47
C GLY A 10 -17.11 -3.37 -0.06
N VAL A 11 -17.26 -4.07 1.06
CA VAL A 11 -18.58 -4.45 1.62
C VAL A 11 -19.39 -3.20 1.97
N THR A 12 -18.78 -2.23 2.67
CA THR A 12 -19.47 -0.97 2.98
C THR A 12 -19.73 -0.11 1.73
N LEU A 13 -18.90 -0.23 0.69
CA LEU A 13 -19.14 0.44 -0.60
C LEU A 13 -20.33 -0.19 -1.32
N GLY A 14 -20.47 -1.52 -1.25
CA GLY A 14 -21.66 -2.22 -1.71
C GLY A 14 -22.90 -1.78 -0.94
N GLY A 15 -22.80 -1.65 0.38
CA GLY A 15 -23.86 -1.09 1.21
C GLY A 15 -24.26 0.32 0.78
N LEU A 16 -23.28 1.17 0.46
CA LEU A 16 -23.53 2.50 -0.11
C LEU A 16 -24.21 2.41 -1.49
N ALA A 17 -23.76 1.49 -2.35
CA ALA A 17 -24.32 1.28 -3.68
C ALA A 17 -25.80 0.93 -3.63
N MET A 18 -26.19 0.03 -2.71
CA MET A 18 -27.58 -0.30 -2.45
C MET A 18 -28.35 0.90 -1.89
N ALA A 19 -27.76 1.61 -0.93
CA ALA A 19 -28.39 2.74 -0.25
C ALA A 19 -28.74 3.92 -1.18
N VAL A 20 -27.90 4.20 -2.17
CA VAL A 20 -28.13 5.31 -3.12
C VAL A 20 -28.78 4.88 -4.43
N SER A 21 -29.01 3.58 -4.61
CA SER A 21 -29.74 3.07 -5.77
C SER A 21 -31.21 3.51 -5.72
N ASP A 22 -31.76 3.86 -6.88
CA ASP A 22 -33.13 4.38 -7.04
C ASP A 22 -34.15 3.42 -6.38
N PRO A 23 -35.08 3.90 -5.54
CA PRO A 23 -36.19 3.11 -5.03
C PRO A 23 -37.02 2.39 -6.12
N GLY A 24 -36.95 2.85 -7.38
CA GLY A 24 -37.53 2.19 -8.54
C GLY A 24 -36.81 0.90 -9.00
N ILE A 25 -35.59 0.64 -8.51
CA ILE A 25 -34.92 -0.67 -8.62
C ILE A 25 -35.59 -1.56 -7.56
N GLY A 26 -36.72 -2.16 -7.91
CA GLY A 26 -37.65 -2.79 -6.96
C GLY A 26 -37.04 -3.77 -5.94
N ASP A 27 -37.83 -3.98 -4.87
CA ASP A 27 -37.64 -4.88 -3.72
C ASP A 27 -36.90 -6.20 -4.07
N PRO A 28 -35.98 -6.66 -3.21
CA PRO A 28 -34.59 -6.91 -3.56
C PRO A 28 -34.45 -7.71 -4.87
N SER A 29 -34.39 -6.98 -5.98
CA SER A 29 -34.14 -7.56 -7.29
C SER A 29 -32.69 -8.06 -7.38
N SER A 30 -32.46 -9.04 -8.26
CA SER A 30 -31.11 -9.54 -8.56
C SER A 30 -30.12 -8.42 -8.92
N ALA A 31 -30.63 -7.31 -9.48
CA ALA A 31 -29.88 -6.09 -9.77
C ALA A 31 -29.25 -5.44 -8.54
N VAL A 32 -29.97 -5.34 -7.41
CA VAL A 32 -29.44 -4.73 -6.16
C VAL A 32 -28.26 -5.55 -5.63
N TYR A 33 -28.36 -6.89 -5.66
CA TYR A 33 -27.25 -7.77 -5.31
C TYR A 33 -26.09 -7.65 -6.32
N GLY A 34 -26.40 -7.41 -7.60
CA GLY A 34 -25.41 -7.10 -8.62
C GLY A 34 -24.62 -5.82 -8.32
N LEU A 35 -25.28 -4.75 -7.86
CA LEU A 35 -24.60 -3.50 -7.45
C LEU A 35 -23.69 -3.72 -6.25
N PHE A 36 -24.17 -4.46 -5.25
CA PHE A 36 -23.38 -4.83 -4.09
C PHE A 36 -22.13 -5.64 -4.48
N ALA A 37 -22.31 -6.65 -5.34
CA ALA A 37 -21.22 -7.47 -5.87
C ALA A 37 -20.24 -6.64 -6.72
N ALA A 38 -20.72 -5.72 -7.56
CA ALA A 38 -19.90 -4.82 -8.36
C ALA A 38 -18.94 -4.00 -7.50
N ALA A 39 -19.43 -3.39 -6.43
CA ALA A 39 -18.61 -2.61 -5.51
C ALA A 39 -17.55 -3.47 -4.79
N ILE A 40 -17.91 -4.65 -4.29
CA ILE A 40 -16.97 -5.56 -3.61
C ILE A 40 -15.91 -6.08 -4.56
N ILE A 41 -16.32 -6.62 -5.71
CA ILE A 41 -15.41 -7.20 -6.70
C ILE A 41 -14.49 -6.09 -7.23
N GLY A 42 -15.03 -4.93 -7.57
CA GLY A 42 -14.24 -3.77 -7.99
C GLY A 42 -13.21 -3.35 -6.95
N SER A 43 -13.59 -3.32 -5.66
CA SER A 43 -12.69 -2.94 -4.56
C SER A 43 -11.55 -3.94 -4.30
N ASN A 44 -11.61 -5.14 -4.89
CA ASN A 44 -10.57 -6.17 -4.74
C ASN A 44 -9.87 -6.52 -6.06
N ALA A 45 -10.43 -6.11 -7.20
CA ALA A 45 -9.92 -6.46 -8.53
C ALA A 45 -8.44 -6.09 -8.75
N PRO A 46 -7.93 -4.91 -8.32
CA PRO A 46 -6.51 -4.60 -8.47
C PRO A 46 -5.58 -5.63 -7.79
N ASP A 47 -6.01 -6.20 -6.67
CA ASP A 47 -5.23 -7.20 -5.91
C ASP A 47 -5.35 -8.63 -6.45
N PHE A 48 -6.11 -8.86 -7.54
CA PHE A 48 -6.12 -10.16 -8.24
C PHE A 48 -4.75 -10.51 -8.83
N ASP A 49 -3.85 -9.53 -8.96
CA ASP A 49 -2.43 -9.76 -9.24
C ASP A 49 -1.72 -10.61 -8.17
N SER A 50 -2.33 -10.83 -7.00
CA SER A 50 -1.84 -11.74 -5.96
C SER A 50 -1.68 -13.18 -6.45
N VAL A 51 -2.35 -13.56 -7.54
CA VAL A 51 -2.15 -14.86 -8.21
C VAL A 51 -0.69 -15.06 -8.67
N ILE A 52 0.07 -13.98 -8.87
CA ILE A 52 1.49 -14.00 -9.21
C ILE A 52 2.32 -14.69 -8.12
N ARG A 53 1.82 -14.79 -6.87
CA ARG A 53 2.46 -15.56 -5.79
C ARG A 53 2.74 -17.02 -6.16
N ILE A 54 1.98 -17.60 -7.10
CA ILE A 54 2.23 -18.95 -7.63
C ILE A 54 3.61 -19.04 -8.32
N ARG A 55 4.12 -17.93 -8.86
CA ARG A 55 5.47 -17.81 -9.45
C ARG A 55 6.56 -17.46 -8.42
N GLY A 56 6.25 -17.48 -7.13
CA GLY A 56 7.15 -17.15 -6.04
C GLY A 56 6.88 -15.77 -5.41
N TYR A 57 7.24 -15.63 -4.14
CA TYR A 57 7.01 -14.42 -3.36
C TYR A 57 7.77 -13.20 -3.89
N GLU A 58 8.97 -13.40 -4.43
CA GLU A 58 9.79 -12.34 -5.02
C GLU A 58 9.12 -11.75 -6.25
N SER A 59 8.61 -12.61 -7.15
CA SER A 59 7.88 -12.18 -8.33
C SER A 59 6.63 -11.39 -7.95
N TYR A 60 5.92 -11.82 -6.90
CA TYR A 60 4.80 -11.06 -6.36
C TYR A 60 5.22 -9.67 -5.88
N LEU A 61 6.29 -9.53 -5.09
CA LEU A 61 6.76 -8.23 -4.60
C LEU A 61 7.14 -7.26 -5.73
N LEU A 62 7.64 -7.78 -6.85
CA LEU A 62 8.05 -6.96 -8.01
C LEU A 62 6.88 -6.48 -8.87
N HIS A 63 5.77 -7.23 -8.90
CA HIS A 63 4.65 -6.97 -9.82
C HIS A 63 3.37 -6.47 -9.14
N HIS A 64 3.15 -6.84 -7.88
CA HIS A 64 1.99 -6.44 -7.11
C HIS A 64 1.93 -4.92 -7.00
N ARG A 65 0.74 -4.32 -7.17
CA ARG A 65 0.58 -2.85 -7.22
C ARG A 65 1.22 -2.16 -8.42
N GLY A 66 1.64 -2.95 -9.41
CA GLY A 66 2.25 -2.49 -10.65
C GLY A 66 1.22 -2.23 -11.74
N PHE A 67 1.09 -3.18 -12.67
CA PHE A 67 0.23 -3.03 -13.85
C PHE A 67 -1.27 -3.03 -13.53
N SER A 68 -1.71 -3.89 -12.61
CA SER A 68 -3.08 -4.02 -12.10
C SER A 68 -3.65 -2.74 -11.50
N HIS A 69 -2.81 -1.85 -10.99
CA HIS A 69 -3.18 -0.57 -10.36
C HIS A 69 -2.99 0.63 -11.30
N SER A 70 -2.68 0.40 -12.57
CA SER A 70 -2.37 1.46 -13.55
C SER A 70 -3.60 2.18 -14.11
N LEU A 71 -3.40 3.36 -14.69
CA LEU A 71 -4.45 4.14 -15.38
C LEU A 71 -5.28 3.31 -16.38
N PRO A 72 -4.69 2.51 -17.30
CA PRO A 72 -5.47 1.62 -18.16
C PRO A 72 -6.32 0.61 -17.37
N MET A 73 -5.79 0.07 -16.28
CA MET A 73 -6.50 -0.94 -15.48
C MET A 73 -7.60 -0.36 -14.61
N LEU A 74 -7.57 0.95 -14.30
CA LEU A 74 -8.71 1.63 -13.68
C LEU A 74 -9.99 1.43 -14.51
N ALA A 75 -9.90 1.52 -15.84
CA ALA A 75 -11.01 1.22 -16.75
C ALA A 75 -11.07 -0.26 -17.18
N GLY A 76 -9.92 -0.92 -17.29
CA GLY A 76 -9.83 -2.31 -17.71
C GLY A 76 -10.59 -3.26 -16.78
N TRP A 77 -10.46 -3.10 -15.46
CA TRP A 77 -11.19 -3.94 -14.50
C TRP A 77 -12.72 -3.80 -14.64
N PRO A 78 -13.32 -2.60 -14.62
CA PRO A 78 -14.75 -2.43 -14.84
C PRO A 78 -15.23 -2.95 -16.20
N ILE A 79 -14.48 -2.73 -17.28
CA ILE A 79 -14.85 -3.24 -18.62
C ILE A 79 -14.96 -4.76 -18.63
N LEU A 80 -14.01 -5.45 -17.99
CA LEU A 80 -13.98 -6.92 -17.94
C LEU A 80 -15.02 -7.50 -16.99
N LEU A 81 -15.20 -6.90 -15.83
CA LEU A 81 -16.00 -7.46 -14.74
C LEU A 81 -17.49 -7.13 -14.86
N THR A 82 -17.84 -5.95 -15.37
CA THR A 82 -19.25 -5.52 -15.45
C THR A 82 -20.14 -6.49 -16.24
N PRO A 83 -19.75 -6.96 -17.45
CA PRO A 83 -20.59 -7.90 -18.20
C PRO A 83 -20.76 -9.24 -17.47
N LEU A 84 -19.71 -9.72 -16.78
CA LEU A 84 -19.79 -10.93 -15.97
C LEU A 84 -20.77 -10.76 -14.81
N ILE A 85 -20.71 -9.63 -14.11
CA ILE A 85 -21.63 -9.32 -13.01
C ILE A 85 -23.06 -9.18 -13.56
N ALA A 86 -23.26 -8.45 -14.65
CA ALA A 86 -24.57 -8.31 -15.29
C ALA A 86 -25.18 -9.67 -15.68
N TYR A 87 -24.35 -10.59 -16.21
CA TYR A 87 -24.76 -11.96 -16.51
C TYR A 87 -25.16 -12.73 -15.25
N LEU A 88 -24.30 -12.76 -14.21
CA LEU A 88 -24.54 -13.54 -12.99
C LEU A 88 -25.78 -13.07 -12.22
N PHE A 89 -26.07 -11.77 -12.25
CA PHE A 89 -27.17 -11.15 -11.53
C PHE A 89 -28.36 -10.77 -12.42
N GLN A 90 -28.37 -11.19 -13.69
CA GLN A 90 -29.43 -10.87 -14.66
C GLN A 90 -29.77 -9.36 -14.69
N ALA A 91 -28.74 -8.52 -14.62
CA ALA A 91 -28.85 -7.08 -14.38
C ALA A 91 -28.38 -6.25 -15.58
N TRP A 92 -28.62 -6.74 -16.79
CA TRP A 92 -28.20 -6.11 -18.05
C TRP A 92 -28.78 -4.71 -18.24
N ASP A 93 -29.99 -4.45 -17.74
CA ASP A 93 -30.61 -3.12 -17.80
C ASP A 93 -29.87 -2.07 -16.95
N HIS A 94 -29.00 -2.52 -16.04
CA HIS A 94 -28.24 -1.68 -15.12
C HIS A 94 -26.73 -1.67 -15.40
N MET A 95 -26.31 -2.02 -16.62
CA MET A 95 -24.89 -2.09 -16.98
C MET A 95 -24.08 -0.84 -16.62
N LEU A 96 -24.64 0.35 -16.86
CA LEU A 96 -23.94 1.60 -16.53
C LEU A 96 -23.73 1.73 -15.01
N LEU A 97 -24.73 1.40 -14.20
CA LEU A 97 -24.63 1.52 -12.75
C LEU A 97 -23.66 0.47 -12.16
N LEU A 98 -23.70 -0.76 -12.68
CA LEU A 98 -22.72 -1.81 -12.35
C LEU A 98 -21.29 -1.38 -12.73
N PHE A 99 -21.12 -0.78 -13.90
CA PHE A 99 -19.83 -0.24 -14.36
C PHE A 99 -19.32 0.84 -13.42
N LEU A 100 -20.16 1.81 -13.06
CA LEU A 100 -19.79 2.92 -12.19
C LEU A 100 -19.41 2.45 -10.79
N TRP A 101 -20.15 1.49 -10.21
CA TRP A 101 -19.81 0.95 -8.89
C TRP A 101 -18.57 0.05 -8.91
N THR A 102 -18.36 -0.73 -9.97
CA THR A 102 -17.11 -1.48 -10.16
C THR A 102 -15.92 -0.52 -10.28
N MET A 103 -16.07 0.53 -11.10
CA MET A 103 -15.06 1.59 -11.26
C MET A 103 -14.79 2.32 -9.96
N ALA A 104 -15.83 2.67 -9.19
CA ALA A 104 -15.68 3.32 -7.90
C ALA A 104 -14.86 2.46 -6.92
N GLY A 105 -15.13 1.15 -6.86
CA GLY A 105 -14.34 0.22 -6.06
C GLY A 105 -12.87 0.18 -6.48
N VAL A 106 -12.61 0.04 -7.79
CA VAL A 106 -11.24 0.00 -8.35
C VAL A 106 -10.47 1.30 -8.06
N VAL A 107 -11.10 2.45 -8.32
CA VAL A 107 -10.50 3.76 -8.09
C VAL A 107 -10.24 3.97 -6.60
N PHE A 108 -11.19 3.63 -5.73
CA PHE A 108 -11.03 3.79 -4.29
C PHE A 108 -9.93 2.89 -3.73
N HIS A 109 -9.82 1.65 -4.22
CA HIS A 109 -8.71 0.75 -3.89
C HIS A 109 -7.35 1.38 -4.22
N VAL A 110 -7.15 1.78 -5.49
CA VAL A 110 -5.87 2.36 -5.95
C VAL A 110 -5.58 3.68 -5.24
N PHE A 111 -6.61 4.48 -4.95
CA PHE A 111 -6.50 5.70 -4.17
C PHE A 111 -5.96 5.42 -2.76
N LEU A 112 -6.52 4.45 -2.03
CA LEU A 112 -6.03 4.11 -0.69
C LEU A 112 -4.61 3.53 -0.71
N ASP A 113 -4.28 2.76 -1.73
CA ASP A 113 -2.92 2.25 -1.92
C ASP A 113 -1.91 3.35 -2.27
N PHE A 114 -2.32 4.40 -2.99
CA PHE A 114 -1.48 5.57 -3.25
C PHE A 114 -1.13 6.33 -1.96
N PHE A 115 -2.04 6.40 -0.99
CA PHE A 115 -1.76 7.01 0.31
C PHE A 115 -0.90 6.15 1.24
N ASN A 116 -0.58 4.93 0.84
CA ASN A 116 0.22 4.00 1.62
C ASN A 116 1.73 4.12 1.34
N ALA A 117 2.55 3.86 2.36
CA ALA A 117 4.02 4.00 2.28
C ALA A 117 4.74 3.06 1.29
N TYR A 118 4.07 2.01 0.82
CA TYR A 118 4.61 1.07 -0.17
C TYR A 118 4.44 1.61 -1.60
N GLY A 119 3.42 2.45 -1.82
CA GLY A 119 3.11 3.05 -3.11
C GLY A 119 2.51 2.10 -4.16
N VAL A 120 2.23 2.68 -5.32
CA VAL A 120 1.62 2.05 -6.51
C VAL A 120 2.23 2.62 -7.79
N GLN A 121 2.20 1.85 -8.89
CA GLN A 121 2.59 2.33 -10.23
C GLN A 121 1.38 2.88 -11.01
N CYS A 122 0.57 3.74 -10.39
CA CYS A 122 -0.72 4.16 -10.94
C CYS A 122 -0.60 4.90 -12.28
N PHE A 123 0.47 5.65 -12.52
CA PHE A 123 0.67 6.42 -13.76
C PHE A 123 1.21 5.62 -14.96
N ARG A 124 1.26 4.29 -14.91
CA ARG A 124 1.57 3.49 -16.10
C ARG A 124 0.51 3.71 -17.19
N PRO A 125 0.87 3.73 -18.49
CA PRO A 125 2.20 3.47 -19.04
C PRO A 125 3.13 4.70 -19.08
N ILE A 126 2.66 5.90 -18.70
CA ILE A 126 3.43 7.15 -18.77
C ILE A 126 4.67 7.10 -17.86
N SER A 127 4.54 6.52 -16.68
CA SER A 127 5.66 6.33 -15.74
C SER A 127 5.62 4.95 -15.09
N ARG A 128 6.80 4.34 -14.90
CA ARG A 128 6.99 3.12 -14.09
C ARG A 128 7.46 3.40 -12.67
N LYS A 129 7.49 4.67 -12.25
CA LYS A 129 7.85 5.05 -10.89
C LYS A 129 6.77 4.59 -9.91
N TRP A 130 7.20 4.26 -8.68
CA TRP A 130 6.30 3.98 -7.57
C TRP A 130 5.95 5.29 -6.88
N PHE A 131 4.65 5.57 -6.78
CA PHE A 131 4.14 6.78 -6.16
C PHE A 131 3.47 6.44 -4.83
N HIS A 132 3.75 7.25 -3.82
CA HIS A 132 3.22 7.12 -2.47
C HIS A 132 3.03 8.51 -1.86
N ALA A 133 2.02 8.66 -1.00
CA ALA A 133 1.79 9.88 -0.22
C ALA A 133 2.03 9.70 1.29
N ASP A 134 2.33 8.48 1.73
CA ASP A 134 2.82 8.15 3.07
C ASP A 134 1.92 8.55 4.23
N THR A 135 0.61 8.68 4.04
CA THR A 135 -0.30 9.15 5.09
C THR A 135 -1.09 8.05 5.79
N ILE A 136 -1.26 6.88 5.17
CA ILE A 136 -2.08 5.78 5.68
C ILE A 136 -1.20 4.53 5.88
N PRO A 137 -1.22 3.88 7.05
CA PRO A 137 -0.50 2.61 7.27
C PRO A 137 -1.06 1.50 6.37
N ILE A 138 -0.37 0.35 6.29
CA ILE A 138 -0.93 -0.79 5.53
C ILE A 138 -2.29 -1.20 6.11
N PHE A 139 -2.34 -1.34 7.43
CA PHE A 139 -3.55 -1.60 8.18
C PHE A 139 -3.80 -0.37 9.06
N ASP A 140 -4.94 0.29 8.86
CA ASP A 140 -5.36 1.44 9.66
C ASP A 140 -6.50 1.02 10.60
N PRO A 141 -6.22 0.81 11.91
CA PRO A 141 -7.23 0.33 12.84
C PRO A 141 -8.41 1.29 13.02
N VAL A 142 -8.20 2.59 12.83
CA VAL A 142 -9.26 3.60 12.99
C VAL A 142 -10.22 3.50 11.82
N MET A 143 -9.69 3.48 10.59
CA MET A 143 -10.52 3.35 9.39
C MET A 143 -11.20 1.97 9.33
N PHE A 144 -10.48 0.90 9.67
CA PHE A 144 -11.06 -0.44 9.77
C PHE A 144 -12.19 -0.50 10.81
N GLY A 145 -11.95 0.02 12.01
CA GLY A 145 -12.95 0.06 13.09
C GLY A 145 -14.17 0.90 12.71
N LEU A 146 -13.98 2.04 12.05
CA LEU A 146 -15.05 2.90 11.57
C LEU A 146 -15.99 2.16 10.60
N HIS A 147 -15.42 1.47 9.61
CA HIS A 147 -16.20 0.68 8.64
C HIS A 147 -16.83 -0.57 9.26
N LEU A 148 -16.14 -1.22 10.21
CA LEU A 148 -16.68 -2.38 10.93
C LEU A 148 -17.90 -2.00 11.78
N VAL A 149 -17.81 -0.88 12.52
CA VAL A 149 -18.93 -0.38 13.32
C VAL A 149 -20.10 0.02 12.43
N ALA A 150 -19.86 0.70 11.32
CA ALA A 150 -20.92 1.04 10.35
C ALA A 150 -21.63 -0.21 9.82
N LEU A 151 -20.86 -1.25 9.47
CA LEU A 151 -21.41 -2.53 9.03
C LEU A 151 -22.26 -3.18 10.14
N LEU A 152 -21.77 -3.21 11.38
CA LEU A 152 -22.52 -3.79 12.51
C LEU A 152 -23.80 -3.01 12.83
N LEU A 153 -23.77 -1.67 12.79
CA LEU A 153 -24.95 -0.84 13.01
C LEU A 153 -26.05 -1.13 11.98
N TRP A 154 -25.66 -1.35 10.72
CA TRP A 154 -26.59 -1.77 9.67
C TRP A 154 -27.13 -3.19 9.89
N LEU A 155 -26.25 -4.16 10.10
CA LEU A 155 -26.65 -5.57 10.28
C LEU A 155 -27.53 -5.81 11.51
N LEU A 156 -27.34 -5.02 12.56
CA LEU A 156 -28.14 -5.07 13.79
C LEU A 156 -29.44 -4.25 13.70
N GLY A 157 -29.72 -3.60 12.56
CA GLY A 157 -30.91 -2.78 12.37
C GLY A 157 -30.94 -1.49 13.22
N VAL A 158 -29.78 -1.03 13.70
CA VAL A 158 -29.65 0.19 14.50
C VAL A 158 -29.71 1.43 13.61
N MET A 159 -29.18 1.34 12.39
CA MET A 159 -29.22 2.42 11.40
C MET A 159 -29.52 1.86 10.01
N GLU A 160 -30.35 2.58 9.26
CA GLU A 160 -30.64 2.28 7.86
C GLU A 160 -29.41 2.48 6.96
N ALA A 161 -29.34 1.71 5.87
CA ALA A 161 -28.24 1.76 4.91
C ALA A 161 -28.02 3.18 4.34
N GLN A 162 -29.13 3.89 4.07
CA GLN A 162 -29.15 5.27 3.54
C GLN A 162 -28.57 6.30 4.50
N ALA A 163 -28.53 6.00 5.80
CA ALA A 163 -27.94 6.88 6.80
C ALA A 163 -26.47 6.50 7.08
N VAL A 164 -26.22 5.22 7.34
CA VAL A 164 -24.94 4.75 7.90
C VAL A 164 -23.80 4.75 6.88
N PHE A 165 -24.05 4.32 5.63
CA PHE A 165 -22.99 4.22 4.64
C PHE A 165 -22.54 5.59 4.09
N PRO A 166 -23.43 6.55 3.73
CA PRO A 166 -22.95 7.89 3.37
C PRO A 166 -22.17 8.56 4.52
N LEU A 167 -22.64 8.40 5.76
CA LEU A 167 -21.96 8.92 6.94
C LEU A 167 -20.55 8.33 7.09
N VAL A 168 -20.40 7.00 6.97
CA VAL A 168 -19.08 6.36 7.13
C VAL A 168 -18.08 6.85 6.09
N TYR A 169 -18.51 7.06 4.84
CA TYR A 169 -17.63 7.60 3.81
C TYR A 169 -17.25 9.06 4.02
N VAL A 170 -18.19 9.91 4.47
CA VAL A 170 -17.86 11.29 4.87
C VAL A 170 -16.81 11.29 5.97
N LEU A 171 -16.99 10.47 7.01
CA LEU A 171 -16.03 10.32 8.10
C LEU A 171 -14.68 9.80 7.62
N THR A 172 -14.65 8.85 6.69
CA THR A 172 -13.43 8.32 6.08
C THR A 172 -12.65 9.40 5.32
N PHE A 173 -13.31 10.21 4.49
CA PHE A 173 -12.63 11.30 3.78
C PHE A 173 -12.15 12.42 4.73
N LEU A 174 -12.92 12.74 5.78
CA LEU A 174 -12.47 13.67 6.82
C LEU A 174 -11.25 13.13 7.58
N PHE A 175 -11.24 11.85 7.90
CA PHE A 175 -10.11 11.19 8.55
C PHE A 175 -8.85 11.19 7.68
N ILE A 176 -8.98 10.91 6.38
CA ILE A 176 -7.87 10.99 5.43
C ILE A 176 -7.34 12.43 5.35
N GLY A 177 -8.23 13.42 5.27
CA GLY A 177 -7.85 14.84 5.31
C GLY A 177 -7.10 15.22 6.58
N TYR A 178 -7.57 14.74 7.75
CA TYR A 178 -6.87 14.90 9.03
C TYR A 178 -5.48 14.27 9.01
N ARG A 179 -5.34 13.04 8.50
CA ARG A 179 -4.04 12.35 8.37
C ARG A 179 -3.08 13.10 7.46
N ILE A 180 -3.55 13.66 6.35
CA ILE A 180 -2.75 14.51 5.45
C ILE A 180 -2.28 15.78 6.18
N LEU A 181 -3.15 16.42 6.97
CA LEU A 181 -2.79 17.61 7.74
C LEU A 181 -1.70 17.28 8.77
N VAL A 182 -1.89 16.23 9.57
CA VAL A 182 -0.90 15.77 10.56
C VAL A 182 0.42 15.43 9.87
N HIS A 183 0.39 14.69 8.76
CA HIS A 183 1.57 14.37 7.98
C HIS A 183 2.37 15.63 7.57
N ARG A 184 1.69 16.66 7.04
CA ARG A 184 2.33 17.94 6.67
C ARG A 184 2.95 18.65 7.87
N LEU A 185 2.25 18.67 9.02
CA LEU A 185 2.75 19.29 10.25
C LEU A 185 3.99 18.54 10.77
N MET A 186 3.99 17.21 10.73
CA MET A 186 5.12 16.39 11.16
C MET A 186 6.33 16.56 10.25
N LEU A 187 6.13 16.63 8.93
CA LEU A 187 7.22 16.95 7.99
C LEU A 187 7.83 18.33 8.27
N GLN A 188 7.01 19.33 8.59
CA GLN A 188 7.50 20.64 8.98
C GLN A 188 8.28 20.60 10.30
N ALA A 189 7.84 19.81 11.28
CA ALA A 189 8.55 19.64 12.54
C ALA A 189 9.95 19.02 12.34
N ILE A 190 10.06 17.98 11.50
CA ILE A 190 11.36 17.37 11.16
C ILE A 190 12.28 18.39 10.47
N ARG A 191 11.77 19.11 9.47
CA ARG A 191 12.55 20.15 8.75
C ARG A 191 13.03 21.27 9.68
N ARG A 192 12.25 21.63 10.70
CA ARG A 192 12.67 22.62 11.71
C ARG A 192 13.74 22.06 12.65
N HIS A 193 13.68 20.77 12.95
CA HIS A 193 14.63 20.13 13.85
C HIS A 193 16.00 19.89 13.21
N TYR A 194 16.03 19.35 11.98
CA TYR A 194 17.26 18.98 11.28
C TYR A 194 17.74 19.98 10.22
N GLY A 195 16.92 20.99 9.89
CA GLY A 195 17.20 21.95 8.83
C GLY A 195 16.50 21.66 7.50
N VAL A 196 16.53 22.63 6.58
CA VAL A 196 15.72 22.62 5.34
C VAL A 196 16.37 21.79 4.21
N GLY A 197 17.66 21.43 4.35
CA GLY A 197 18.45 20.83 3.27
C GLY A 197 18.27 19.33 3.05
N GLY A 198 17.73 18.57 4.02
CA GLY A 198 17.59 17.12 3.92
C GLY A 198 16.21 16.65 3.49
N TYR A 199 16.15 15.52 2.80
CA TYR A 199 14.89 14.87 2.46
C TYR A 199 14.31 14.17 3.70
N SER A 200 13.03 14.39 3.98
CA SER A 200 12.33 13.76 5.11
C SER A 200 11.22 12.86 4.59
N PHE A 201 11.17 11.64 5.10
CA PHE A 201 10.14 10.66 4.84
C PHE A 201 9.41 10.32 6.14
N LEU A 202 8.08 10.14 6.09
CA LEU A 202 7.28 9.74 7.23
C LEU A 202 6.75 8.33 7.02
N ILE A 203 6.70 7.55 8.10
CA ILE A 203 6.12 6.21 8.14
C ILE A 203 4.86 6.29 9.00
N PRO A 204 3.66 6.14 8.44
CA PRO A 204 2.43 6.21 9.21
C PRO A 204 2.34 5.05 10.19
N GLY A 205 2.21 5.35 11.49
CA GLY A 205 1.88 4.34 12.50
C GLY A 205 0.38 4.05 12.56
N TRP A 206 0.02 3.03 13.35
CA TRP A 206 -1.38 2.62 13.58
C TRP A 206 -2.22 3.68 14.28
N LEU A 207 -1.61 4.46 15.16
CA LEU A 207 -2.28 5.58 15.83
C LEU A 207 -2.08 6.87 15.04
N PRO A 208 -3.10 7.73 14.90
CA PRO A 208 -3.01 8.91 14.04
C PRO A 208 -1.87 9.89 14.37
N HIS A 209 -1.44 9.92 15.63
CA HIS A 209 -0.40 10.79 16.19
C HIS A 209 0.97 10.09 16.36
N ARG A 210 1.11 8.83 15.91
CA ARG A 210 2.38 8.09 15.93
C ARG A 210 2.90 7.93 14.51
N TRP A 211 4.13 8.35 14.30
CA TRP A 211 4.79 8.31 13.00
C TRP A 211 6.24 7.86 13.18
N GLY A 212 6.74 6.99 12.30
CA GLY A 212 8.17 6.87 12.07
C GLY A 212 8.64 8.01 11.17
N TYR A 213 9.93 8.31 11.20
CA TYR A 213 10.53 9.18 10.21
C TYR A 213 11.90 8.69 9.80
N VAL A 214 12.30 9.07 8.59
CA VAL A 214 13.66 8.93 8.07
C VAL A 214 14.08 10.29 7.52
N TYR A 215 15.11 10.88 8.10
CA TYR A 215 15.76 12.08 7.61
C TYR A 215 17.05 11.69 6.90
N GLU A 216 17.19 12.10 5.65
CA GLU A 216 18.33 11.78 4.81
C GLU A 216 19.33 12.95 4.79
N THR A 217 20.58 12.65 5.14
CA THR A 217 21.74 13.52 4.93
C THR A 217 22.56 13.01 3.74
N ASP A 218 23.69 13.64 3.44
CA ASP A 218 24.57 13.18 2.35
C ASP A 218 25.13 11.77 2.60
N GLN A 219 25.48 11.44 3.84
CA GLN A 219 26.17 10.19 4.19
C GLN A 219 25.32 9.21 5.01
N THR A 220 24.30 9.69 5.72
CA THR A 220 23.53 8.89 6.67
C THR A 220 22.02 9.06 6.52
N TYR A 221 21.28 8.07 6.99
CA TYR A 221 19.87 8.17 7.31
C TYR A 221 19.71 8.22 8.83
N ILE A 222 19.02 9.24 9.32
CA ILE A 222 18.62 9.36 10.72
C ILE A 222 17.17 8.90 10.81
N ALA A 223 16.94 7.75 11.43
CA ALA A 223 15.61 7.19 11.56
C ALA A 223 15.12 7.28 13.00
N GLY A 224 13.86 7.67 13.17
CA GLY A 224 13.28 7.88 14.49
C GLY A 224 11.77 7.74 14.51
N SER A 225 11.17 8.11 15.63
CA SER A 225 9.72 8.11 15.83
C SER A 225 9.23 9.46 16.35
N ILE A 226 7.98 9.78 16.07
CA ILE A 226 7.29 10.96 16.55
C ILE A 226 6.05 10.48 17.29
N ARG A 227 5.87 10.99 18.51
CA ARG A 227 4.65 10.79 19.31
C ARG A 227 4.09 12.17 19.66
N GLY A 228 3.06 12.60 18.93
CA GLY A 228 2.56 13.98 19.05
C GLY A 228 3.58 14.98 18.50
N SER A 229 4.06 15.91 19.33
CA SER A 229 5.10 16.88 18.95
C SER A 229 6.52 16.45 19.30
N LEU A 230 6.68 15.31 19.99
CA LEU A 230 7.95 14.91 20.55
C LEU A 230 8.66 13.92 19.61
N LEU A 231 9.80 14.35 19.07
CA LEU A 231 10.75 13.52 18.35
C LEU A 231 11.47 12.61 19.36
N LYS A 232 11.47 11.31 19.10
CA LYS A 232 12.03 10.26 19.95
C LYS A 232 12.82 9.28 19.11
N GLU A 233 13.97 8.88 19.63
CA GLU A 233 14.90 7.92 19.03
C GLU A 233 15.56 8.42 17.75
N GLU A 234 16.88 8.32 17.70
CA GLU A 234 17.69 8.62 16.53
C GLU A 234 18.64 7.43 16.34
N ILE A 235 18.33 6.61 15.35
CA ILE A 235 19.20 5.52 14.91
C ILE A 235 19.82 5.96 13.61
N LEU A 236 21.15 5.96 13.56
CA LEU A 236 21.90 6.34 12.37
C LEU A 236 22.21 5.10 11.54
N PHE A 237 21.80 5.12 10.28
CA PHE A 237 22.18 4.14 9.28
C PHE A 237 23.09 4.82 8.26
N GLN A 238 24.27 4.26 8.02
CA GLN A 238 25.14 4.73 6.92
C GLN A 238 24.49 4.38 5.58
N LYS A 239 24.63 5.20 4.52
CA LYS A 239 24.07 4.81 3.19
C LYS A 239 24.70 3.52 2.65
N GLY A 240 25.94 3.27 3.00
CA GLY A 240 26.63 2.02 2.73
C GLY A 240 27.99 2.22 2.09
N GLU A 241 28.69 1.11 1.90
CA GLU A 241 30.01 1.08 1.30
C GLU A 241 29.93 1.26 -0.22
N GLN A 242 30.80 2.10 -0.78
CA GLN A 242 31.05 2.19 -2.22
C GLN A 242 32.32 1.41 -2.53
N ASN A 243 32.18 0.11 -2.80
CA ASN A 243 33.27 -0.76 -3.22
C ASN A 243 32.92 -1.43 -4.56
N ASP A 244 33.92 -1.99 -5.22
CA ASP A 244 33.77 -2.60 -6.56
C ASP A 244 32.72 -3.72 -6.58
N VAL A 245 32.61 -4.48 -5.47
CA VAL A 245 31.61 -5.54 -5.30
C VAL A 245 30.20 -4.98 -5.33
N VAL A 246 29.95 -3.88 -4.62
CA VAL A 246 28.65 -3.20 -4.61
C VAL A 246 28.31 -2.65 -5.99
N GLN A 247 29.28 -2.10 -6.74
CA GLN A 247 29.03 -1.62 -8.11
C GLN A 247 28.59 -2.75 -9.05
N VAL A 248 29.24 -3.92 -8.99
CA VAL A 248 28.85 -5.10 -9.77
C VAL A 248 27.41 -5.52 -9.44
N VAL A 249 27.06 -5.54 -8.15
CA VAL A 249 25.72 -5.90 -7.69
C VAL A 249 24.65 -4.94 -8.21
N MET A 250 24.90 -3.63 -8.17
CA MET A 250 23.96 -2.60 -8.62
C MET A 250 23.61 -2.70 -10.12
N GLY A 251 24.48 -3.32 -10.93
CA GLY A 251 24.25 -3.56 -12.36
C GLY A 251 23.34 -4.75 -12.69
N SER A 252 23.04 -5.62 -11.72
CA SER A 252 22.29 -6.86 -11.96
C SER A 252 20.78 -6.64 -12.16
N ASP A 253 20.14 -7.47 -13.00
CA ASP A 253 18.71 -7.33 -13.34
C ASP A 253 17.76 -7.41 -12.14
N GLY A 254 18.04 -8.34 -11.22
CA GLY A 254 17.26 -8.48 -9.99
C GLY A 254 17.32 -7.23 -9.10
N VAL A 255 18.51 -6.63 -9.00
CA VAL A 255 18.70 -5.39 -8.22
C VAL A 255 17.99 -4.23 -8.86
N ARG A 256 18.10 -4.04 -10.18
CA ARG A 256 17.40 -2.94 -10.88
C ARG A 256 15.90 -2.94 -10.60
N SER A 257 15.30 -4.13 -10.54
CA SER A 257 13.87 -4.30 -10.23
C SER A 257 13.57 -3.93 -8.77
N PHE A 258 14.42 -4.34 -7.82
CA PHE A 258 14.30 -3.94 -6.42
C PHE A 258 14.52 -2.44 -6.19
N LEU A 259 15.52 -1.83 -6.85
CA LEU A 259 15.82 -0.39 -6.80
C LEU A 259 14.68 0.47 -7.36
N ALA A 260 13.85 -0.07 -8.25
CA ALA A 260 12.67 0.65 -8.71
C ALA A 260 11.66 0.87 -7.58
N PHE A 261 11.57 -0.07 -6.63
CA PHE A 261 10.70 -0.01 -5.46
C PHE A 261 11.37 0.64 -4.23
N ALA A 262 12.64 0.30 -3.99
CA ALA A 262 13.37 0.72 -2.80
C ALA A 262 13.92 2.13 -2.95
N HIS A 263 13.59 3.01 -2.00
CA HIS A 263 13.92 4.44 -2.11
C HIS A 263 15.08 4.85 -1.20
N ARG A 264 15.27 4.20 -0.05
CA ARG A 264 16.24 4.62 0.98
C ARG A 264 17.08 3.45 1.43
N LEU A 265 18.14 3.19 0.69
CA LEU A 265 18.93 1.97 0.80
C LEU A 265 20.13 2.14 1.72
N HIS A 266 20.19 1.28 2.73
CA HIS A 266 21.39 0.94 3.46
C HIS A 266 22.02 -0.28 2.78
N VAL A 267 23.26 -0.14 2.32
CA VAL A 267 24.02 -1.21 1.65
C VAL A 267 25.15 -1.69 2.57
N SER A 268 25.23 -2.99 2.80
CA SER A 268 26.35 -3.59 3.53
C SER A 268 26.95 -4.75 2.74
N CYS A 269 28.28 -4.87 2.76
CA CYS A 269 29.01 -5.95 2.13
C CYS A 269 29.74 -6.77 3.21
N GLN A 270 29.59 -8.09 3.17
CA GLN A 270 30.26 -9.01 4.08
C GLN A 270 31.06 -10.02 3.25
N LYS A 271 32.36 -10.15 3.52
CA LYS A 271 33.17 -11.20 2.90
C LYS A 271 32.82 -12.55 3.54
N LEU A 272 32.53 -13.54 2.71
CA LEU A 272 32.28 -14.92 3.13
C LEU A 272 33.56 -15.75 2.97
N GLN A 273 33.52 -17.02 3.40
CA GLN A 273 34.63 -17.95 3.16
C GLN A 273 34.87 -18.22 1.67
N THR A 274 33.82 -18.15 0.86
CA THR A 274 33.81 -18.38 -0.59
C THR A 274 33.01 -17.26 -1.28
N GLY A 275 33.62 -16.09 -1.46
CA GLY A 275 33.00 -14.92 -2.10
C GLY A 275 32.44 -13.86 -1.14
N TYR A 276 31.31 -13.27 -1.50
CA TYR A 276 30.75 -12.07 -0.86
C TYR A 276 29.24 -12.15 -0.68
N LYS A 277 28.75 -11.49 0.37
CA LYS A 277 27.33 -11.25 0.59
C LYS A 277 27.07 -9.75 0.61
N VAL A 278 26.26 -9.27 -0.34
CA VAL A 278 25.78 -7.89 -0.37
C VAL A 278 24.33 -7.86 0.09
N GLU A 279 24.06 -7.06 1.10
CA GLU A 279 22.73 -6.85 1.64
C GLU A 279 22.26 -5.43 1.32
N LEU A 280 21.14 -5.34 0.61
CA LEU A 280 20.44 -4.11 0.28
C LEU A 280 19.21 -4.02 1.19
N ARG A 281 19.09 -2.96 1.99
CA ARG A 281 18.01 -2.80 2.97
C ARG A 281 17.32 -1.45 2.86
N ASP A 282 15.99 -1.44 2.82
CA ASP A 282 15.25 -0.18 2.77
C ASP A 282 14.90 0.29 4.19
N VAL A 283 15.47 1.44 4.58
CA VAL A 283 15.36 2.03 5.92
C VAL A 283 13.93 2.41 6.29
N ARG A 284 13.04 2.58 5.29
CA ARG A 284 11.62 2.86 5.52
C ARG A 284 10.90 1.73 6.28
N PHE A 285 11.38 0.50 6.17
CA PHE A 285 10.74 -0.69 6.75
C PHE A 285 11.46 -1.22 7.98
N ARG A 286 12.11 -0.33 8.75
CA ARG A 286 12.84 -0.68 9.97
C ARG A 286 11.94 -1.22 11.08
N HIS A 287 12.55 -1.96 12.01
CA HIS A 287 11.93 -2.36 13.27
C HIS A 287 12.94 -2.25 14.42
N GLY A 288 12.78 -1.21 15.25
CA GLY A 288 13.85 -0.78 16.15
C GLY A 288 15.11 -0.48 15.34
N GLU A 289 16.21 -1.17 15.67
CA GLU A 289 17.51 -1.07 14.99
C GLU A 289 17.66 -2.04 13.79
N LYS A 290 16.71 -2.96 13.58
CA LYS A 290 16.81 -3.96 12.51
C LYS A 290 16.22 -3.44 11.21
N LEU A 291 16.82 -3.85 10.10
CA LEU A 291 16.31 -3.64 8.75
C LEU A 291 15.88 -4.99 8.14
N PRO A 292 14.63 -5.43 8.37
CA PRO A 292 14.15 -6.75 7.98
C PRO A 292 13.81 -6.87 6.50
N PHE A 293 13.48 -5.77 5.82
CA PHE A 293 13.09 -5.81 4.41
C PHE A 293 14.26 -5.47 3.49
N GLY A 294 14.47 -6.33 2.50
CA GLY A 294 15.34 -5.99 1.39
C GLY A 294 15.78 -7.21 0.59
N MET A 295 16.92 -7.06 -0.08
CA MET A 295 17.48 -8.05 -0.99
C MET A 295 18.87 -8.49 -0.52
N ASP A 296 19.13 -9.79 -0.56
CA ASP A 296 20.46 -10.37 -0.37
C ASP A 296 20.98 -10.88 -1.70
N ILE A 297 22.27 -10.68 -1.95
CA ILE A 297 22.96 -11.14 -3.15
C ILE A 297 24.25 -11.80 -2.72
N ILE A 298 24.44 -13.02 -3.20
CA ILE A 298 25.62 -13.83 -2.96
C ILE A 298 26.43 -13.84 -4.24
N LEU A 299 27.71 -13.51 -4.12
CA LEU A 299 28.68 -13.56 -5.19
C LEU A 299 29.76 -14.57 -4.83
N ASP A 300 30.32 -15.23 -5.83
CA ASP A 300 31.55 -16.01 -5.67
C ASP A 300 32.82 -15.12 -5.62
N ASP A 301 33.99 -15.74 -5.50
CA ASP A 301 35.28 -15.04 -5.48
C ASP A 301 35.61 -14.36 -6.82
N HIS A 302 34.90 -14.70 -7.90
CA HIS A 302 35.02 -14.08 -9.22
C HIS A 302 33.96 -12.98 -9.47
N LEU A 303 33.25 -12.55 -8.42
CA LEU A 303 32.18 -11.54 -8.47
C LEU A 303 31.00 -11.93 -9.38
N GLN A 304 30.80 -13.23 -9.61
CA GLN A 304 29.61 -13.72 -10.31
C GLN A 304 28.48 -13.93 -9.31
N VAL A 305 27.28 -13.49 -9.67
CA VAL A 305 26.09 -13.66 -8.84
C VAL A 305 25.69 -15.13 -8.84
N THR A 306 25.83 -15.79 -7.68
CA THR A 306 25.48 -17.21 -7.49
C THR A 306 24.12 -17.41 -6.84
N GLY A 307 23.59 -16.37 -6.19
CA GLY A 307 22.25 -16.41 -5.61
C GLY A 307 21.72 -15.03 -5.28
N ASN A 308 20.40 -14.90 -5.28
CA ASN A 308 19.69 -13.73 -4.77
C ASN A 308 18.50 -14.17 -3.92
N SER A 309 18.09 -13.31 -3.00
CA SER A 309 16.80 -13.46 -2.32
C SER A 309 16.20 -12.11 -1.99
N LEU A 310 14.89 -11.96 -2.18
CA LEU A 310 14.14 -10.73 -1.91
C LEU A 310 13.00 -11.00 -0.93
N GLY A 311 12.91 -10.21 0.13
CA GLY A 311 11.72 -10.21 0.97
C GLY A 311 11.96 -9.76 2.40
N TRP A 312 11.13 -10.28 3.30
CA TRP A 312 11.17 -9.98 4.72
C TRP A 312 11.95 -11.04 5.47
N LYS A 313 13.03 -10.61 6.11
CA LYS A 313 13.75 -11.39 7.12
C LYS A 313 13.08 -11.21 8.47
N LYS A 314 11.94 -11.87 8.64
CA LYS A 314 11.22 -11.89 9.92
C LYS A 314 10.70 -13.28 10.23
N LYS A 315 10.49 -13.55 11.51
CA LYS A 315 9.75 -14.75 11.92
C LYS A 315 8.26 -14.52 11.65
N LEU A 316 7.53 -15.59 11.35
CA LEU A 316 6.13 -15.50 10.90
C LEU A 316 5.21 -14.76 11.91
N TRP A 317 5.56 -14.82 13.20
CA TRP A 317 4.81 -14.22 14.31
C TRP A 317 5.26 -12.80 14.69
N GLU A 318 6.30 -12.25 14.06
CA GLU A 318 6.70 -10.87 14.30
C GLU A 318 5.69 -9.93 13.62
N PRO A 319 5.18 -8.88 14.31
CA PRO A 319 4.10 -8.03 13.79
C PRO A 319 4.49 -7.35 12.45
N PRO A 320 3.52 -7.03 11.59
CA PRO A 320 3.77 -6.13 10.47
C PRO A 320 4.21 -4.78 11.04
N PHE A 321 5.36 -4.30 10.60
CA PHE A 321 6.16 -3.27 11.27
C PHE A 321 5.40 -1.95 11.51
N THR A 322 5.64 -1.37 12.69
CA THR A 322 5.37 0.02 13.11
C THR A 322 6.62 0.60 13.72
#